data_AF-A0A932ZJI3-F1
#
_entry.id   AF-A0A932ZJI3-F1
#
_cell.length_a   1.000
_cell.length_b   1.000
_cell.length_c   1.000
_cell.angle_alpha   90.00
_cell.angle_beta   90.00
_cell.angle_gamma   90.00
#
_symmetry.space_group_name_H-M   'P 1'
#
loop_
_entity.id
_entity.type
_entity.pdbx_description
1 polymer ?
#
loop_
_entity_poly.entity_id
_entity_poly.type
_entity_poly.pdbx_seq_one_letter_code
_entity_poly.pdbx_strand_id
1 'polypeptide(L)'
;MLKRIPSEAHLASLYAELQKHGAPCVGESKPWPYRPKSLEELFCLAADMSRYDPRLMTILTRFLVEHWKNFNPEKIRSLFPMMTTPQTIAVMCEFILATPNIPDELRFFCEYLQHGLQPAPVQFYFHHLYAPGGSLAKRAAEASLAEYKRWGFLACEAPMIDGQTRATSGSLDIDSRRNILKNLFSEHKNIKISDYLDACQHRISRQQALLDLKGFGFAHMKGRGKGAVWTSNSTAAG
;
A
#
# COMPACT_ATOMS: atom_id res chain seq x y z
N MET A 1 0.15 23.00 -4.25
CA MET A 1 0.08 21.78 -3.41
C MET A 1 -1.09 21.86 -2.43
N LEU A 2 -1.42 20.76 -1.74
CA LEU A 2 -2.60 20.62 -0.87
C LEU A 2 -2.66 21.75 0.16
N LYS A 3 -3.76 22.50 0.20
CA LYS A 3 -3.91 23.70 1.04
C LYS A 3 -4.55 23.40 2.39
N ARG A 4 -5.37 22.35 2.45
CA ARG A 4 -6.17 21.92 3.60
C ARG A 4 -6.62 20.48 3.38
N ILE A 5 -7.07 19.84 4.45
CA ILE A 5 -7.72 18.52 4.40
C ILE A 5 -8.82 18.57 3.31
N PRO A 6 -8.78 17.66 2.31
CA PRO A 6 -9.75 17.65 1.23
C PRO A 6 -11.13 17.25 1.77
N SER A 7 -12.18 17.92 1.28
CA SER A 7 -13.56 17.50 1.49
C SER A 7 -13.95 16.51 0.39
N GLU A 8 -15.09 15.84 0.53
CA GLU A 8 -15.64 14.99 -0.54
C GLU A 8 -15.81 15.75 -1.86
N ALA A 9 -16.21 17.02 -1.81
CA ALA A 9 -16.32 17.86 -3.02
C ALA A 9 -14.96 18.13 -3.68
N HIS A 10 -13.90 18.30 -2.88
CA HIS A 10 -12.54 18.44 -3.41
C HIS A 10 -12.08 17.14 -4.08
N LEU A 11 -12.37 15.98 -3.49
CA LEU A 11 -12.02 14.67 -4.06
C LEU A 11 -12.83 14.37 -5.33
N ALA A 12 -14.13 14.66 -5.36
CA ALA A 12 -14.97 14.50 -6.55
C ALA A 12 -14.46 15.34 -7.73
N SER A 13 -14.05 16.58 -7.47
CA SER A 13 -13.47 17.46 -8.49
C SER A 13 -12.10 16.94 -8.95
N LEU A 14 -11.27 16.45 -8.02
CA LEU A 14 -9.99 15.83 -8.38
C LEU A 14 -10.18 14.64 -9.31
N TYR A 15 -11.14 13.75 -9.01
CA TYR A 15 -11.46 12.63 -9.90
C TYR A 15 -11.91 13.09 -11.28
N ALA A 16 -12.68 14.18 -11.37
CA ALA A 16 -13.12 14.73 -12.65
C ALA A 16 -11.93 15.28 -13.46
N GLU A 17 -10.98 15.96 -12.81
CA GLU A 17 -9.75 16.43 -13.48
C GLU A 17 -8.86 15.27 -13.93
N LEU A 18 -8.63 14.26 -13.07
CA LEU A 18 -7.86 13.08 -13.44
C LEU A 18 -8.50 12.31 -14.60
N GLN A 19 -9.83 12.21 -14.62
CA GLN A 19 -10.58 11.56 -15.70
C GLN A 19 -10.36 12.26 -17.06
N LYS A 20 -10.27 13.60 -17.10
CA LYS A 20 -9.95 14.34 -18.34
C LYS A 20 -8.60 13.96 -18.94
N HIS A 21 -7.68 13.45 -18.11
CA HIS A 21 -6.36 13.01 -18.54
C HIS A 21 -6.27 11.49 -18.73
N GLY A 22 -7.40 10.76 -18.67
CA GLY A 22 -7.46 9.32 -18.93
C GLY A 22 -7.23 8.43 -17.71
N ALA A 23 -7.31 8.96 -16.48
CA ALA A 23 -7.28 8.12 -15.29
C ALA A 23 -8.55 7.25 -15.18
N PRO A 24 -8.46 6.01 -14.64
CA PRO A 24 -9.57 5.08 -14.57
C PRO A 24 -10.53 5.39 -13.39
N CYS A 25 -11.14 6.57 -13.43
CA CYS A 25 -12.06 7.04 -12.40
C CYS A 25 -13.22 7.86 -12.98
N VAL A 26 -14.26 8.05 -12.17
CA VAL A 26 -15.38 8.94 -12.47
C VAL A 26 -15.46 9.97 -11.36
N GLY A 27 -15.51 11.24 -11.75
CA GLY A 27 -15.66 12.35 -10.82
C GLY A 27 -16.79 13.29 -11.21
N GLU A 28 -16.99 14.29 -10.36
CA GLU A 28 -18.00 15.32 -10.56
C GLU A 28 -17.34 16.69 -10.38
N SER A 29 -17.55 17.59 -11.33
CA SER A 29 -17.01 18.95 -11.27
C SER A 29 -17.76 19.76 -10.20
N LYS A 30 -17.08 20.09 -9.10
CA LYS A 30 -17.60 20.95 -8.02
C LYS A 30 -16.68 22.17 -7.84
N PRO A 31 -17.10 23.20 -7.09
CA PRO A 31 -16.23 24.32 -6.77
C PRO A 31 -14.91 23.83 -6.14
N TRP A 32 -13.80 24.13 -6.82
CA TRP A 32 -12.49 23.59 -6.50
C TRP A 32 -11.44 24.71 -6.36
N PRO A 33 -10.69 24.79 -5.23
CA PRO A 33 -9.79 25.91 -4.97
C PRO A 33 -8.38 25.72 -5.57
N TYR A 34 -8.19 24.71 -6.41
CA TYR A 34 -6.92 24.35 -7.02
C TYR A 34 -6.98 24.63 -8.52
N ARG A 35 -5.83 25.02 -9.09
CA ARG A 35 -5.66 25.33 -10.52
C ARG A 35 -4.31 24.76 -10.97
N PRO A 36 -4.18 23.43 -11.09
CA PRO A 36 -2.94 22.83 -11.57
C PRO A 36 -2.63 23.35 -12.96
N LYS A 37 -1.39 23.80 -13.17
CA LYS A 37 -0.92 24.35 -14.45
C LYS A 37 -0.37 23.28 -15.39
N SER A 38 -0.20 22.05 -14.89
CA SER A 38 0.22 20.91 -15.68
C SER A 38 -0.26 19.59 -15.10
N LEU A 39 -0.09 18.53 -15.88
CA LEU A 39 -0.39 17.17 -15.47
C LEU A 39 0.44 16.74 -14.25
N GLU A 40 1.71 17.14 -14.17
CA GLU A 40 2.57 16.87 -13.02
C GLU A 40 2.06 17.53 -11.74
N GLU A 41 1.58 18.78 -11.83
CA GLU A 41 1.04 19.49 -10.67
C GLU A 41 -0.28 18.86 -10.20
N LEU A 42 -1.14 18.44 -11.15
CA LEU A 42 -2.35 17.67 -10.85
C LEU A 42 -2.00 16.34 -10.17
N PHE A 43 -1.03 15.60 -10.69
CA PHE A 43 -0.59 14.32 -10.14
C PHE A 43 0.01 14.46 -8.74
N CYS A 44 0.87 15.46 -8.51
CA CYS A 44 1.43 15.71 -7.18
C CYS A 44 0.36 16.14 -6.17
N LEU A 45 -0.60 16.97 -6.59
CA LEU A 45 -1.76 17.32 -5.75
C LEU A 45 -2.59 16.09 -5.41
N ALA A 46 -2.84 15.22 -6.39
CA ALA A 46 -3.57 13.99 -6.20
C ALA A 46 -2.83 13.02 -5.27
N ALA A 47 -1.51 12.92 -5.39
CA ALA A 47 -0.66 12.14 -4.51
C ALA A 47 -0.83 12.58 -3.04
N ASP A 48 -0.73 13.87 -2.73
CA ASP A 48 -1.00 14.37 -1.37
C ASP A 48 -2.45 14.04 -0.91
N MET A 49 -3.44 14.16 -1.80
CA MET A 49 -4.84 13.83 -1.49
C MET A 49 -5.08 12.32 -1.30
N SER A 50 -4.24 11.44 -1.83
CA SER A 50 -4.41 9.98 -1.75
C SER A 50 -4.36 9.45 -0.32
N ARG A 51 -3.76 10.20 0.60
CA ARG A 51 -3.75 9.91 2.05
C ARG A 51 -5.12 10.08 2.71
N TYR A 52 -6.10 10.62 1.99
CA TYR A 52 -7.48 10.83 2.48
C TYR A 52 -8.51 9.93 1.79
N ASP A 53 -8.15 9.22 0.71
CA ASP A 53 -9.02 8.26 0.02
C ASP A 53 -8.19 7.07 -0.52
N PRO A 54 -8.35 5.86 0.05
CA PRO A 54 -7.64 4.66 -0.41
C PRO A 54 -7.84 4.33 -1.90
N ARG A 55 -8.98 4.70 -2.50
CA ARG A 55 -9.24 4.45 -3.92
C ARG A 55 -8.31 5.27 -4.80
N LEU A 56 -7.97 6.49 -4.36
CA LEU A 56 -7.12 7.39 -5.11
C LEU A 56 -5.70 6.84 -5.25
N MET A 57 -5.18 6.12 -4.24
CA MET A 57 -3.88 5.43 -4.35
C MET A 57 -3.88 4.40 -5.50
N THR A 58 -4.96 3.62 -5.63
CA THR A 58 -5.12 2.65 -6.72
C THR A 58 -5.21 3.37 -8.07
N ILE A 59 -6.05 4.39 -8.17
CA ILE A 59 -6.25 5.17 -9.40
C ILE A 59 -4.94 5.81 -9.86
N LEU A 60 -4.17 6.42 -8.96
CA LEU A 60 -2.92 7.09 -9.29
C LEU A 60 -1.80 6.13 -9.66
N THR A 61 -1.70 5.00 -8.97
CA THR A 61 -0.71 3.97 -9.32
C THR A 61 -0.97 3.44 -10.73
N ARG A 62 -2.23 3.12 -11.06
CA ARG A 62 -2.62 2.71 -12.41
C ARG A 62 -2.39 3.81 -13.44
N PHE A 63 -2.79 5.03 -13.11
CA PHE A 63 -2.62 6.18 -14.00
C PHE A 63 -1.14 6.41 -14.33
N LEU A 64 -0.26 6.25 -13.34
CA LEU A 64 1.18 6.34 -13.57
C LEU A 64 1.68 5.21 -14.48
N VAL A 65 1.30 3.96 -14.24
CA VAL A 65 1.69 2.82 -15.10
C VAL A 65 1.21 3.00 -16.54
N GLU A 66 -0.01 3.46 -16.75
CA GLU A 66 -0.61 3.62 -18.07
C GLU A 66 -0.07 4.85 -18.82
N HIS A 67 0.28 5.94 -18.11
CA HIS A 67 0.58 7.24 -18.72
C HIS A 67 1.96 7.80 -18.38
N TRP A 68 2.89 7.03 -17.79
CA TRP A 68 4.21 7.53 -17.37
C TRP A 68 4.97 8.29 -18.47
N LYS A 69 4.83 7.88 -19.74
CA LYS A 69 5.45 8.53 -20.90
C LYS A 69 5.00 9.98 -21.13
N ASN A 70 3.83 10.35 -20.60
CA ASN A 70 3.27 11.68 -20.72
C ASN A 70 3.74 12.62 -19.60
N PHE A 71 4.44 12.09 -18.58
CA PHE A 71 4.97 12.88 -17.48
C PHE A 71 6.40 13.30 -17.74
N ASN A 72 6.74 14.53 -17.34
CA ASN A 72 8.13 14.90 -17.15
C ASN A 72 8.56 14.58 -15.69
N PRO A 73 9.44 13.58 -15.48
CA PRO A 73 9.83 13.18 -14.12
C PRO A 73 10.65 14.24 -13.39
N GLU A 74 11.43 15.06 -14.10
CA GLU A 74 12.16 16.19 -13.51
C GLU A 74 11.19 17.23 -12.95
N LYS A 75 10.12 17.52 -13.69
CA LYS A 75 9.09 18.45 -13.25
C LYS A 75 8.31 17.93 -12.05
N ILE A 76 8.03 16.63 -11.95
CA ILE A 76 7.49 16.01 -10.73
C ILE A 76 8.44 16.24 -9.55
N ARG A 77 9.74 15.94 -9.70
CA ARG A 77 10.72 16.17 -8.63
C ARG A 77 10.82 17.64 -8.22
N SER A 78 10.73 18.57 -9.17
CA SER A 78 10.74 20.01 -8.88
C SER A 78 9.59 20.46 -7.98
N LEU A 79 8.49 19.69 -7.96
CA LEU A 79 7.32 19.93 -7.12
C LEU A 79 7.44 19.31 -5.71
N PHE A 80 8.41 18.42 -5.45
CA PHE A 80 8.58 17.77 -4.15
C PHE A 80 8.71 18.73 -2.96
N PRO A 81 9.42 19.88 -3.04
CA PRO A 81 9.50 20.82 -1.92
C PRO A 81 8.16 21.48 -1.57
N MET A 82 7.23 21.50 -2.51
CA MET A 82 5.88 22.01 -2.28
C MET A 82 4.96 20.90 -1.71
N MET A 83 5.36 19.63 -1.90
CA MET A 83 4.93 18.36 -1.27
C MET A 83 4.57 18.45 0.20
N THR A 84 3.39 18.00 0.64
CA THR A 84 3.26 17.64 2.07
C THR A 84 4.03 16.34 2.34
N THR A 85 3.84 15.35 1.46
CA THR A 85 4.49 14.04 1.61
C THR A 85 4.90 13.49 0.24
N PRO A 86 6.03 13.96 -0.35
CA PRO A 86 6.53 13.44 -1.63
C PRO A 86 6.81 11.93 -1.59
N GLN A 87 7.04 11.37 -0.41
CA GLN A 87 7.19 9.93 -0.17
C GLN A 87 5.97 9.11 -0.65
N THR A 88 4.78 9.71 -0.76
CA THR A 88 3.62 9.04 -1.38
C THR A 88 3.92 8.58 -2.81
N ILE A 89 4.59 9.40 -3.61
CA ILE A 89 4.98 9.03 -4.98
C ILE A 89 6.00 7.88 -4.94
N ALA A 90 6.90 7.91 -3.98
CA ALA A 90 7.87 6.85 -3.77
C ALA A 90 7.21 5.51 -3.42
N VAL A 91 6.18 5.53 -2.57
CA VAL A 91 5.35 4.34 -2.27
C VAL A 91 4.67 3.80 -3.51
N MET A 92 4.05 4.66 -4.36
CA MET A 92 3.47 4.22 -5.63
C MET A 92 4.53 3.53 -6.51
N CYS A 93 5.73 4.11 -6.59
CA CYS A 93 6.84 3.54 -7.32
C CYS A 93 7.27 2.17 -6.79
N GLU A 94 7.30 1.94 -5.46
CA GLU A 94 7.59 0.61 -4.90
C GLU A 94 6.59 -0.44 -5.37
N PHE A 95 5.29 -0.11 -5.36
CA PHE A 95 4.26 -1.03 -5.84
C PHE A 95 4.40 -1.33 -7.34
N ILE A 96 4.78 -0.33 -8.15
CA ILE A 96 5.05 -0.53 -9.58
C ILE A 96 6.29 -1.42 -9.77
N LEU A 97 7.38 -1.14 -9.07
CA LEU A 97 8.64 -1.89 -9.16
C LEU A 97 8.51 -3.35 -8.71
N ALA A 98 7.56 -3.64 -7.82
CA ALA A 98 7.21 -4.99 -7.39
C ALA A 98 6.39 -5.77 -8.45
N THR A 99 5.89 -5.11 -9.50
CA THR A 99 5.12 -5.76 -10.56
C THR A 99 6.05 -6.52 -11.52
N PRO A 100 5.76 -7.79 -11.84
CA PRO A 100 6.55 -8.55 -12.82
C PRO A 100 6.51 -7.92 -14.21
N ASN A 101 7.62 -8.01 -14.95
CA ASN A 101 7.73 -7.64 -16.36
C ASN A 101 7.37 -6.17 -16.70
N ILE A 102 7.60 -5.23 -15.78
CA ILE A 102 7.52 -3.80 -16.12
C ILE A 102 8.63 -3.40 -17.11
N PRO A 103 8.39 -2.43 -18.02
CA PRO A 103 9.43 -1.91 -18.91
C PRO A 103 10.60 -1.29 -18.12
N ASP A 104 11.82 -1.44 -18.63
CA ASP A 104 13.02 -0.90 -17.99
C ASP A 104 12.97 0.63 -17.89
N GLU A 105 12.38 1.32 -18.88
CA GLU A 105 12.23 2.77 -18.82
C GLU A 105 11.29 3.23 -17.70
N LEU A 106 10.23 2.45 -17.42
CA LEU A 106 9.35 2.70 -16.27
C LEU A 106 10.07 2.43 -14.95
N ARG A 107 10.92 1.40 -14.91
CA ARG A 107 11.79 1.14 -13.75
C ARG A 107 12.70 2.34 -13.47
N PHE A 108 13.44 2.82 -14.48
CA PHE A 108 14.31 3.98 -14.33
C PHE A 108 13.54 5.25 -13.97
N PHE A 109 12.34 5.44 -14.53
CA PHE A 109 11.45 6.54 -14.17
C PHE A 109 11.12 6.51 -12.66
N CYS A 110 10.69 5.36 -12.15
CA CYS A 110 10.38 5.17 -10.73
C CYS A 110 11.60 5.38 -9.83
N GLU A 111 12.73 4.76 -10.16
CA GLU A 111 13.99 4.91 -9.41
C GLU A 111 14.47 6.37 -9.40
N TYR A 112 14.35 7.07 -10.53
CA TYR A 112 14.67 8.48 -10.63
C TYR A 112 13.76 9.33 -9.74
N LEU A 113 12.46 9.06 -9.66
CA LEU A 113 11.56 9.80 -8.76
C LEU A 113 11.89 9.54 -7.28
N GLN A 114 12.33 8.33 -6.94
CA GLN A 114 12.70 7.97 -5.56
C GLN A 114 14.07 8.52 -5.13
N HIS A 115 14.97 8.79 -6.07
CA HIS A 115 16.36 9.13 -5.78
C HIS A 115 16.50 10.35 -4.84
N GLY A 116 17.21 10.17 -3.73
CA GLY A 116 17.50 11.24 -2.76
C GLY A 116 16.36 11.58 -1.79
N LEU A 117 15.18 10.98 -1.93
CA LEU A 117 14.12 11.12 -0.91
C LEU A 117 14.50 10.36 0.36
N GLN A 118 14.22 10.97 1.51
CA GLN A 118 14.34 10.32 2.82
C GLN A 118 12.97 9.81 3.27
N PRO A 119 12.91 8.69 4.01
CA PRO A 119 11.67 8.22 4.62
C PRO A 119 11.04 9.30 5.52
N ALA A 120 9.70 9.33 5.56
CA ALA A 120 8.99 10.21 6.49
C ALA A 120 9.11 9.67 7.94
N PRO A 121 8.86 10.49 8.96
CA PRO A 121 8.61 9.98 10.31
C PRO A 121 7.48 8.94 10.30
N VAL A 122 7.62 7.90 11.12
CA VAL A 122 6.66 6.79 11.19
C VAL A 122 5.27 7.32 11.49
N GLN A 123 4.33 7.06 10.58
CA GLN A 123 2.95 7.52 10.67
C GLN A 123 2.01 6.61 9.87
N PHE A 124 0.72 6.66 10.17
CA PHE A 124 -0.26 6.02 9.29
C PHE A 124 -0.31 6.71 7.93
N TYR A 125 -0.45 5.90 6.87
CA TYR A 125 -0.59 6.45 5.52
C TYR A 125 -1.91 7.21 5.37
N PHE A 126 -3.03 6.55 5.73
CA PHE A 126 -4.38 7.09 5.62
C PHE A 126 -4.82 7.83 6.89
N HIS A 127 -5.24 9.09 6.78
CA HIS A 127 -5.57 9.92 7.94
C HIS A 127 -6.93 9.61 8.58
N HIS A 128 -7.95 9.24 7.80
CA HIS A 128 -9.32 9.06 8.29
C HIS A 128 -9.79 7.59 8.32
N LEU A 129 -8.93 6.66 7.92
CA LEU A 129 -9.25 5.24 7.91
C LEU A 129 -9.10 4.59 9.30
N TYR A 130 -8.24 5.17 10.15
CA TYR A 130 -7.79 4.54 11.39
C TYR A 130 -8.26 5.34 12.61
N ALA A 131 -9.34 4.89 13.24
CA ALA A 131 -9.72 5.39 14.56
C ALA A 131 -8.60 5.04 15.58
N PRO A 132 -8.22 5.97 16.49
CA PRO A 132 -7.24 5.68 17.53
C PRO A 132 -7.63 4.44 18.35
N GLY A 133 -6.70 3.50 18.49
CA GLY A 133 -6.95 2.21 19.18
C GLY A 133 -7.89 1.25 18.45
N GLY A 134 -8.36 1.60 17.25
CA GLY A 134 -9.24 0.74 16.44
C GLY A 134 -8.52 -0.49 15.89
N SER A 135 -9.29 -1.53 15.57
CA SER A 135 -8.77 -2.78 15.00
C SER A 135 -8.00 -2.57 13.69
N LEU A 136 -8.46 -1.65 12.84
CA LEU A 136 -7.77 -1.27 11.60
C LEU A 136 -6.43 -0.59 11.86
N ALA A 137 -6.35 0.28 12.87
CA ALA A 137 -5.11 0.95 13.26
C ALA A 137 -4.08 -0.05 13.79
N LYS A 138 -4.52 -0.96 14.67
CA LYS A 138 -3.69 -2.07 15.18
C LYS A 138 -3.18 -2.93 14.03
N ARG A 139 -4.07 -3.33 13.12
CA ARG A 139 -3.72 -4.12 11.94
C ARG A 139 -2.69 -3.40 11.06
N ALA A 140 -2.90 -2.11 10.78
CA ALA A 140 -1.96 -1.32 9.99
C ALA A 140 -0.58 -1.23 10.68
N ALA A 141 -0.52 -1.06 12.00
CA ALA A 141 0.75 -1.02 12.72
C ALA A 141 1.47 -2.38 12.71
N GLU A 142 0.73 -3.47 12.92
CA GLU A 142 1.29 -4.81 13.11
C GLU A 142 1.57 -5.55 11.82
N ALA A 143 0.83 -5.24 10.75
CA ALA A 143 0.83 -5.99 9.49
C ALA A 143 1.01 -5.09 8.25
N SER A 144 1.60 -3.89 8.41
CA SER A 144 1.86 -3.00 7.27
C SER A 144 2.69 -3.68 6.19
N LEU A 145 2.41 -3.31 4.94
CA LEU A 145 3.19 -3.72 3.78
C LEU A 145 4.56 -3.02 3.76
N ALA A 146 5.56 -3.70 3.21
CA ALA A 146 6.94 -3.24 3.20
C ALA A 146 7.11 -1.98 2.33
N GLU A 147 6.32 -1.86 1.27
CA GLU A 147 6.32 -0.70 0.35
C GLU A 147 5.96 0.59 1.11
N TYR A 148 5.02 0.53 2.05
CA TYR A 148 4.70 1.65 2.93
C TYR A 148 5.79 1.85 4.00
N LYS A 149 6.22 0.77 4.68
CA LYS A 149 7.17 0.84 5.80
C LYS A 149 8.51 1.45 5.38
N ARG A 150 9.01 1.09 4.20
CA ARG A 150 10.25 1.63 3.62
C ARG A 150 10.28 3.16 3.59
N TRP A 151 9.11 3.77 3.40
CA TRP A 151 8.96 5.22 3.26
C TRP A 151 8.37 5.91 4.51
N GLY A 152 8.32 5.20 5.64
CA GLY A 152 7.87 5.74 6.93
C GLY A 152 6.35 5.66 7.16
N PHE A 153 5.64 4.83 6.38
CA PHE A 153 4.19 4.73 6.48
C PHE A 153 3.72 3.37 6.98
N LEU A 154 2.55 3.38 7.63
CA LEU A 154 1.82 2.20 8.07
C LEU A 154 0.49 2.09 7.30
N ALA A 155 0.34 1.04 6.49
CA ALA A 155 -0.89 0.67 5.80
C ALA A 155 -0.84 -0.77 5.27
N CYS A 156 -2.01 -1.38 5.13
CA CYS A 156 -2.17 -2.76 4.67
C CYS A 156 -2.79 -2.85 3.27
N GLU A 157 -3.27 -1.73 2.75
CA GLU A 157 -4.03 -1.61 1.51
C GLU A 157 -3.08 -1.47 0.33
N ALA A 158 -2.98 -2.52 -0.48
CA ALA A 158 -2.20 -2.49 -1.70
C ALA A 158 -3.02 -1.94 -2.87
N PRO A 159 -2.45 -1.07 -3.73
CA PRO A 159 -3.15 -0.63 -4.93
C PRO A 159 -3.30 -1.78 -5.94
N MET A 160 -4.45 -1.83 -6.61
CA MET A 160 -4.66 -2.76 -7.73
C MET A 160 -3.99 -2.20 -8.99
N ILE A 161 -2.96 -2.87 -9.50
CA ILE A 161 -2.17 -2.36 -10.64
C ILE A 161 -2.72 -2.86 -11.98
N ASP A 162 -3.26 -4.08 -12.02
CA ASP A 162 -3.92 -4.66 -13.18
C ASP A 162 -5.39 -4.94 -12.86
N GLY A 163 -6.28 -4.60 -13.79
CA GLY A 163 -7.72 -4.86 -13.68
C GLY A 163 -8.11 -6.30 -14.03
N GLN A 164 -7.26 -7.03 -14.77
CA GLN A 164 -7.52 -8.42 -15.18
C GLN A 164 -6.94 -9.43 -14.20
N THR A 165 -5.76 -9.17 -13.65
CA THR A 165 -5.21 -9.96 -12.55
C THR A 165 -5.55 -9.32 -11.21
N ARG A 166 -6.35 -10.01 -10.38
CA ARG A 166 -6.44 -9.72 -8.93
C ARG A 166 -5.14 -10.12 -8.21
N ALA A 167 -3.98 -9.89 -8.83
CA ALA A 167 -2.71 -10.11 -8.19
C ALA A 167 -2.63 -9.09 -7.05
N THR A 168 -2.79 -9.56 -5.81
CA THR A 168 -2.58 -8.75 -4.62
C THR A 168 -1.13 -8.29 -4.65
N SER A 169 -0.90 -7.02 -4.95
CA SER A 169 0.42 -6.42 -4.86
C SER A 169 0.81 -6.21 -3.39
N GLY A 170 2.09 -5.96 -3.14
CA GLY A 170 2.61 -5.68 -1.81
C GLY A 170 3.24 -6.88 -1.11
N SER A 171 4.23 -6.59 -0.30
CA SER A 171 5.06 -7.58 0.39
C SER A 171 4.98 -7.42 1.90
N LEU A 172 5.01 -8.55 2.63
CA LEU A 172 5.03 -8.57 4.08
C LEU A 172 6.43 -8.89 4.57
N ASP A 173 7.01 -8.00 5.38
CA ASP A 173 8.26 -8.29 6.08
C ASP A 173 8.09 -9.39 7.16
N ILE A 174 9.21 -9.88 7.68
CA ILE A 174 9.23 -11.00 8.62
C ILE A 174 8.45 -10.70 9.91
N ASP A 175 8.49 -9.46 10.39
CA ASP A 175 7.82 -9.05 11.62
C ASP A 175 6.32 -8.94 11.42
N SER A 176 5.88 -8.35 10.30
CA SER A 176 4.47 -8.33 9.88
C SER A 176 3.91 -9.75 9.78
N ARG A 177 4.64 -10.67 9.13
CA ARG A 177 4.23 -12.07 9.02
C ARG A 177 4.15 -12.76 10.37
N ARG A 178 5.09 -12.49 11.27
CA ARG A 178 5.11 -13.03 12.64
C ARG A 178 3.93 -12.51 13.47
N ASN A 179 3.62 -11.22 13.37
CA ASN A 179 2.50 -10.60 14.09
C ASN A 179 1.15 -11.11 13.60
N ILE A 180 0.94 -11.22 12.29
CA ILE A 180 -0.25 -11.84 11.70
C ILE A 180 -0.45 -13.24 12.28
N LEU A 181 0.61 -14.04 12.33
CA LEU A 181 0.53 -15.40 12.83
C LEU A 181 0.23 -15.46 14.34
N LYS A 182 0.84 -14.58 15.15
CA LYS A 182 0.54 -14.46 16.59
C LYS A 182 -0.92 -14.11 16.83
N ASN A 183 -1.47 -13.14 16.09
CA ASN A 183 -2.87 -12.75 16.20
C ASN A 183 -3.79 -13.91 15.82
N LEU A 184 -3.50 -14.62 14.72
CA LEU A 184 -4.27 -15.78 14.29
C LEU A 184 -4.32 -16.88 15.35
N PHE A 185 -3.20 -17.14 16.04
CA PHE A 185 -3.16 -18.09 17.17
C PHE A 185 -3.84 -17.58 18.45
N SER A 186 -3.92 -16.26 18.64
CA SER A 186 -4.65 -15.68 19.78
C SER A 186 -6.17 -15.84 19.62
N GLU A 187 -6.66 -15.83 18.39
CA GLU A 187 -8.07 -15.98 18.05
C GLU A 187 -8.48 -17.45 17.86
N HIS A 188 -7.56 -18.29 17.38
CA HIS A 188 -7.81 -19.69 17.07
C HIS A 188 -6.79 -20.61 17.73
N LYS A 189 -7.27 -21.61 18.48
CA LYS A 189 -6.40 -22.63 19.10
C LYS A 189 -5.69 -23.51 18.07
N ASN A 190 -6.36 -23.81 16.96
CA ASN A 190 -5.83 -24.62 15.86
C ASN A 190 -6.02 -23.84 14.55
N ILE A 191 -4.99 -23.79 13.72
CA ILE A 191 -5.03 -23.13 12.40
C ILE A 191 -4.55 -24.09 11.31
N LYS A 192 -5.12 -24.01 10.13
CA LYS A 192 -4.58 -24.63 8.91
C LYS A 192 -3.63 -23.65 8.22
N ILE A 193 -2.82 -24.17 7.31
CA ILE A 193 -1.99 -23.33 6.44
C ILE A 193 -2.83 -22.41 5.54
N SER A 194 -4.04 -22.84 5.14
CA SER A 194 -4.99 -21.99 4.40
C SER A 194 -5.32 -20.74 5.21
N ASP A 195 -5.61 -20.90 6.50
CA ASP A 195 -6.02 -19.79 7.37
C ASP A 195 -4.90 -18.75 7.48
N TYR A 196 -3.64 -19.19 7.53
CA TYR A 196 -2.50 -18.28 7.51
C TYR A 196 -2.29 -17.59 6.16
N LEU A 197 -2.48 -18.31 5.05
CA LEU A 197 -2.42 -17.73 3.71
C LEU A 197 -3.53 -16.69 3.52
N ASP A 198 -4.74 -16.98 3.97
CA ASP A 198 -5.90 -16.10 3.91
C ASP A 198 -5.67 -14.84 4.77
N ALA A 199 -5.13 -15.01 5.99
CA ALA A 199 -4.75 -13.90 6.87
C ALA A 199 -3.67 -13.00 6.26
N CYS A 200 -2.74 -13.58 5.50
CA CYS A 200 -1.74 -12.84 4.70
C CYS A 200 -2.30 -12.31 3.37
N GLN A 201 -3.58 -12.54 3.07
CA GLN A 201 -4.25 -12.24 1.79
C GLN A 201 -3.48 -12.79 0.57
N HIS A 202 -2.94 -14.00 0.73
CA HIS A 202 -2.13 -14.72 -0.26
C HIS A 202 -0.88 -13.97 -0.77
N ARG A 203 -0.36 -13.00 -0.02
CA ARG A 203 0.90 -12.29 -0.35
C ARG A 203 2.17 -13.12 -0.15
N ILE A 204 2.03 -14.33 0.40
CA ILE A 204 3.15 -15.25 0.63
C ILE A 204 2.85 -16.60 -0.01
N SER A 205 3.89 -17.26 -0.48
CA SER A 205 3.76 -18.61 -1.02
C SER A 205 3.47 -19.63 0.08
N ARG A 206 2.87 -20.77 -0.30
CA ARG A 206 2.68 -21.89 0.61
C ARG A 206 4.00 -22.36 1.23
N GLN A 207 5.09 -22.32 0.47
CA GLN A 207 6.42 -22.70 0.97
C GLN A 207 6.90 -21.71 2.04
N GLN A 208 6.75 -20.41 1.83
CA GLN A 208 7.09 -19.40 2.83
C GLN A 208 6.24 -19.56 4.09
N ALA A 209 4.93 -19.78 3.94
CA ALA A 209 4.04 -20.05 5.07
C ALA A 209 4.48 -21.25 5.91
N LEU A 210 4.93 -22.34 5.27
CA LEU A 210 5.49 -23.50 5.97
C LEU A 210 6.82 -23.19 6.68
N LEU A 211 7.67 -22.38 6.07
CA LEU A 211 8.93 -21.95 6.69
C LEU A 211 8.66 -21.07 7.91
N ASP A 212 7.74 -20.11 7.81
CA ASP A 212 7.35 -19.22 8.91
C ASP A 212 6.76 -20.02 10.09
N LEU A 213 5.82 -20.94 9.81
CA LEU A 213 5.19 -21.82 10.82
C LEU A 213 6.21 -22.70 11.57
N LYS A 214 7.24 -23.18 10.89
CA LYS A 214 8.32 -23.96 11.52
C LYS A 214 9.35 -23.07 12.20
N GLY A 215 9.67 -21.92 11.61
CA GLY A 215 10.81 -21.08 11.96
C GLY A 215 10.55 -20.14 13.14
N PHE A 216 9.31 -19.73 13.38
CA PHE A 216 9.01 -18.76 14.44
C PHE A 216 8.97 -19.34 15.87
N GLY A 217 9.11 -20.67 16.03
CA GLY A 217 9.36 -21.33 17.31
C GLY A 217 8.18 -21.42 18.29
N PHE A 218 7.03 -20.79 17.98
CA PHE A 218 5.83 -20.84 18.83
C PHE A 218 4.69 -21.69 18.26
N ALA A 219 4.86 -22.30 17.09
CA ALA A 219 3.87 -23.14 16.45
C ALA A 219 4.37 -24.58 16.30
N HIS A 220 3.50 -25.56 16.53
CA HIS A 220 3.80 -26.98 16.32
C HIS A 220 2.70 -27.65 15.49
N MET A 221 3.10 -28.61 14.67
CA MET A 221 2.17 -29.35 13.82
C MET A 221 1.55 -30.52 14.59
N LYS A 222 0.22 -30.61 14.59
CA LYS A 222 -0.56 -31.71 15.13
C LYS A 222 -1.25 -32.48 14.00
N GLY A 223 -1.04 -33.80 13.96
CA GLY A 223 -1.56 -34.68 12.92
C GLY A 223 -0.64 -34.84 11.70
N ARG A 224 -1.10 -35.59 10.68
CA ARG A 224 -0.38 -35.85 9.42
C ARG A 224 -1.34 -35.72 8.21
N GLY A 225 -0.82 -35.36 7.05
CA GLY A 225 -1.58 -35.33 5.79
C GLY A 225 -2.63 -34.20 5.71
N LYS A 226 -3.77 -34.48 5.05
CA LYS A 226 -4.84 -33.49 4.77
C LYS A 226 -5.53 -32.90 6.02
N GLY A 227 -5.36 -33.54 7.19
CA GLY A 227 -5.92 -33.08 8.47
C GLY A 227 -4.91 -32.41 9.39
N ALA A 228 -3.68 -32.13 8.92
CA ALA A 228 -2.66 -31.48 9.74
C ALA A 228 -3.07 -30.05 10.09
N VAL A 229 -3.02 -29.73 11.38
CA VAL A 229 -3.28 -28.39 11.92
C VAL A 229 -2.05 -27.93 12.70
N TRP A 230 -1.90 -26.62 12.82
CA TRP A 230 -0.88 -25.98 13.64
C TRP A 230 -1.51 -25.44 14.91
N THR A 231 -0.79 -25.56 16.01
CA THR A 231 -1.21 -25.14 17.34
C THR A 231 -0.12 -24.29 17.98
N SER A 232 -0.51 -23.29 18.78
CA SER A 232 0.47 -22.50 19.52
C SER A 232 0.98 -23.27 20.74
N ASN A 233 2.25 -23.06 21.09
CA ASN A 233 2.76 -23.47 22.39
C ASN A 233 2.11 -22.57 23.44
N SER A 234 1.16 -23.09 24.21
CA SER A 234 0.45 -22.37 25.27
C SER A 234 1.32 -22.05 26.50
N THR A 235 2.64 -21.88 26.34
CA THR A 235 3.62 -21.64 27.40
C THR A 235 4.54 -20.44 27.14
N ALA A 236 4.21 -19.58 26.16
CA ALA A 236 4.91 -18.31 25.94
C ALA A 236 3.94 -17.12 26.07
N ALA A 237 3.21 -17.07 27.19
CA ALA A 237 2.59 -15.84 27.68
C ALA A 237 3.36 -15.44 28.95
N GLY A 238 4.30 -14.52 28.77
CA GLY A 238 5.09 -13.83 29.78
C GLY A 238 5.59 -12.54 29.18
#